data_AF-A0A7W8NQK9-F1
#
_entry.id   AF-A0A7W8NQK9-F1
#
_cell.length_a   1.000
_cell.length_b   1.000
_cell.length_c   1.000
_cell.angle_alpha   90.00
_cell.angle_beta   90.00
_cell.angle_gamma   90.00
#
_symmetry.space_group_name_H-M   'P 1'
#
loop_
_entity.id
_entity.type
_entity.pdbx_description
1 polymer ?
#
loop_
_entity_poly.entity_id
_entity_poly.type
_entity_poly.pdbx_seq_one_letter_code
_entity_poly.pdbx_strand_id
1 'polypeptide(L)'
;MTRAHLRAAPLDARREAFVQALEMDGVLSSQQAWRHYALIPNDLAGVRSTDRTAQPVHSQPGLMVQSRLFVSTARRKSWATTTLTHAAGVAEIRHLLGVGADADWRIETTVRRGIRHQPDAVWDRGFYLCAVEYDTGSYRTDLIRAKLGAYQDNRMDEVIWGAPSPRRCRNLEALPEFRDFRVLQTRWF
;
A
#
# COMPACT_ATOMS: atom_id res chain seq x y z
N MET A 1 -15.37 5.83 -9.37
CA MET A 1 -15.00 6.97 -10.23
C MET A 1 -13.82 6.56 -11.11
N THR A 2 -13.89 6.66 -12.44
CA THR A 2 -12.82 6.16 -13.34
C THR A 2 -11.65 7.14 -13.45
N ARG A 3 -10.43 6.66 -13.75
CA ARG A 3 -9.19 7.48 -13.89
C ARG A 3 -9.32 8.66 -14.85
N ALA A 4 -10.13 8.54 -15.90
CA ALA A 4 -10.39 9.61 -16.87
C ALA A 4 -11.18 10.77 -16.24
N HIS A 5 -12.10 10.48 -15.31
CA HIS A 5 -12.94 11.46 -14.66
C HIS A 5 -12.14 12.36 -13.70
N LEU A 6 -11.18 11.78 -12.96
CA LEU A 6 -10.34 12.56 -12.05
C LEU A 6 -9.39 13.51 -12.78
N ARG A 7 -8.88 13.16 -13.97
CA ARG A 7 -8.02 14.06 -14.76
C ARG A 7 -8.76 15.28 -15.29
N ALA A 8 -10.06 15.15 -15.53
CA ALA A 8 -10.92 16.24 -15.97
C ALA A 8 -11.41 17.12 -14.79
N ALA A 9 -11.23 16.67 -13.55
CA ALA A 9 -11.69 17.40 -12.38
C ALA A 9 -10.84 18.67 -12.12
N PRO A 10 -11.44 19.73 -11.55
CA PRO A 10 -10.71 20.92 -11.11
C PRO A 10 -9.56 20.57 -10.16
N LEU A 11 -8.49 21.38 -10.17
CA LEU A 11 -7.30 21.15 -9.35
C LEU A 11 -7.62 20.95 -7.87
N ASP A 12 -8.53 21.75 -7.32
CA ASP A 12 -8.87 21.69 -5.90
C ASP A 12 -9.61 20.41 -5.53
N ALA A 13 -10.50 19.91 -6.39
CA ALA A 13 -11.16 18.62 -6.19
C ALA A 13 -10.15 17.46 -6.22
N ARG A 14 -9.13 17.54 -7.09
CA ARG A 14 -8.05 16.55 -7.14
C ARG A 14 -7.18 16.59 -5.89
N ARG A 15 -6.88 17.79 -5.37
CA ARG A 15 -6.15 17.99 -4.11
C ARG A 15 -6.93 17.45 -2.92
N GLU A 16 -8.22 17.74 -2.84
CA GLU A 16 -9.10 17.25 -1.79
C GLU A 16 -9.13 15.71 -1.77
N ALA A 17 -9.34 15.09 -2.94
CA ALA A 17 -9.32 13.63 -3.07
C ALA A 17 -7.95 13.04 -2.65
N PHE A 18 -6.85 13.71 -3.00
CA PHE A 18 -5.51 13.30 -2.57
C PHE A 18 -5.33 13.40 -1.04
N VAL A 19 -5.83 14.47 -0.41
CA VAL A 19 -5.74 14.65 1.04
C VAL A 19 -6.57 13.60 1.77
N GLN A 20 -7.80 13.31 1.33
CA GLN A 20 -8.63 12.25 1.90
C GLN A 20 -7.95 10.89 1.81
N ALA A 21 -7.36 10.57 0.65
CA ALA A 21 -6.58 9.35 0.47
C ALA A 21 -5.34 9.32 1.38
N LEU A 22 -4.65 10.45 1.51
CA LEU A 22 -3.51 10.57 2.41
C LEU A 22 -3.93 10.40 3.88
N GLU A 23 -5.12 10.81 4.29
CA GLU A 23 -5.62 10.60 5.64
C GLU A 23 -5.90 9.12 5.91
N MET A 24 -6.52 8.42 4.95
CA MET A 24 -6.84 7.00 5.02
C MET A 24 -5.58 6.11 5.03
N ASP A 25 -4.64 6.35 4.11
CA ASP A 25 -3.42 5.53 3.96
C ASP A 25 -2.27 6.02 4.87
N GLY A 26 -2.27 7.32 5.14
CA GLY A 26 -1.28 8.04 5.93
C GLY A 26 0.11 8.19 5.29
N VAL A 27 0.42 7.49 4.20
CA VAL A 27 1.59 7.73 3.34
C VAL A 27 1.22 7.54 1.87
N LEU A 28 1.58 8.52 1.02
CA LEU A 28 1.48 8.41 -0.45
C LEU A 28 2.75 8.97 -1.09
N SER A 29 3.18 8.40 -2.21
CA SER A 29 4.31 8.93 -2.97
C SER A 29 3.91 10.01 -3.99
N SER A 30 4.90 10.75 -4.50
CA SER A 30 4.74 11.61 -5.67
C SER A 30 4.23 10.89 -6.92
N GLN A 31 4.64 9.64 -7.12
CA GLN A 31 4.23 8.85 -8.28
C GLN A 31 2.76 8.42 -8.13
N GLN A 32 2.31 8.14 -6.91
CA GLN A 32 0.90 7.87 -6.63
C GLN A 32 0.04 9.13 -6.82
N ALA A 33 0.52 10.28 -6.32
CA ALA A 33 -0.13 11.57 -6.53
C ALA A 33 -0.35 11.85 -8.04
N TRP A 34 0.67 11.62 -8.85
CA TRP A 34 0.56 11.78 -10.30
C TRP A 34 -0.34 10.72 -10.96
N ARG A 35 -0.18 9.44 -10.60
CA ARG A 35 -0.87 8.32 -11.26
C ARG A 35 -2.37 8.32 -10.99
N HIS A 36 -2.77 8.67 -9.77
CA HIS A 36 -4.16 8.55 -9.32
C HIS A 36 -4.90 9.89 -9.23
N TYR A 37 -4.18 11.00 -9.06
CA TYR A 37 -4.78 12.34 -8.89
C TYR A 37 -4.31 13.37 -9.93
N ALA A 38 -3.37 12.99 -10.80
CA ALA A 38 -2.73 13.89 -11.76
C ALA A 38 -2.10 15.13 -11.11
N LEU A 39 -1.62 14.99 -9.87
CA LEU A 39 -0.96 16.05 -9.12
C LEU A 39 0.55 15.88 -9.18
N ILE A 40 1.26 16.99 -9.32
CA ILE A 40 2.71 17.06 -9.15
C ILE A 40 3.05 17.62 -7.76
N PRO A 41 4.30 17.46 -7.28
CA PRO A 41 4.67 17.96 -5.95
C PRO A 41 4.39 19.45 -5.70
N ASN A 42 4.46 20.28 -6.74
CA ASN A 42 4.16 21.71 -6.63
C ASN A 42 2.67 21.98 -6.37
N ASP A 43 1.77 21.14 -6.89
CA ASP A 43 0.34 21.25 -6.63
C ASP A 43 0.01 20.98 -5.15
N LEU A 44 0.89 20.25 -4.46
CA LEU A 44 0.75 19.82 -3.07
C LEU A 44 1.61 20.66 -2.12
N ALA A 45 1.94 21.90 -2.51
CA ALA A 45 2.61 22.85 -1.64
C ALA A 45 1.82 23.02 -0.33
N GLY A 46 2.48 22.78 0.81
CA GLY A 46 1.85 22.79 2.14
C GLY A 46 1.48 21.41 2.69
N VAL A 47 1.39 20.37 1.84
CA VAL A 47 1.24 18.99 2.33
C VAL A 47 2.57 18.51 2.91
N ARG A 48 2.51 17.95 4.12
CA ARG A 48 3.69 17.42 4.81
C ARG A 48 4.31 16.30 3.98
N SER A 49 5.60 16.41 3.72
CA SER A 49 6.35 15.42 2.97
C SER A 49 7.78 15.26 3.46
N THR A 50 8.40 14.15 3.09
CA THR A 50 9.82 13.88 3.28
C THR A 50 10.37 13.23 2.02
N ASP A 51 11.58 13.62 1.65
CA ASP A 51 12.30 12.97 0.55
C ASP A 51 13.08 11.77 1.12
N ARG A 52 13.02 10.64 0.42
CA ARG A 52 13.64 9.38 0.83
C ARG A 52 14.23 8.68 -0.38
N THR A 53 15.39 8.06 -0.19
CA THR A 53 15.95 7.10 -1.13
C THR A 53 15.67 5.70 -0.60
N ALA A 54 15.01 4.88 -1.40
CA ALA A 54 14.58 3.55 -0.99
C ALA A 54 14.99 2.49 -2.01
N GLN A 55 15.17 1.27 -1.51
CA GLN A 55 15.24 0.07 -2.33
C GLN A 55 13.83 -0.55 -2.36
N PRO A 56 13.02 -0.31 -3.41
CA PRO A 56 11.64 -0.79 -3.43
C PRO A 56 11.54 -2.30 -3.65
N VAL A 57 12.54 -2.90 -4.30
CA VAL A 57 12.58 -4.33 -4.63
C VAL A 57 13.77 -4.95 -3.91
N HIS A 58 13.51 -5.79 -2.90
CA HIS A 58 14.57 -6.35 -2.06
C HIS A 58 15.59 -7.18 -2.83
N SER A 59 15.16 -7.88 -3.89
CA SER A 59 16.05 -8.69 -4.73
C SER A 59 16.90 -7.88 -5.71
N GLN A 60 16.76 -6.55 -5.74
CA GLN A 60 17.51 -5.65 -6.64
C GLN A 60 18.18 -4.53 -5.84
N PRO A 61 19.32 -4.80 -5.16
CA PRO A 61 19.99 -3.81 -4.31
C PRO A 61 20.49 -2.57 -5.06
N GLY A 62 20.77 -2.69 -6.37
CA GLY A 62 21.14 -1.53 -7.21
C GLY A 62 19.97 -0.64 -7.61
N LEU A 63 18.71 -1.07 -7.44
CA LEU A 63 17.54 -0.27 -7.74
C LEU A 63 17.24 0.66 -6.55
N MET A 64 17.88 1.82 -6.54
CA MET A 64 17.64 2.87 -5.55
C MET A 64 16.76 3.96 -6.17
N VAL A 65 15.62 4.25 -5.55
CA VAL A 65 14.66 5.23 -6.04
C VAL A 65 14.54 6.36 -5.03
N GLN A 66 14.81 7.58 -5.49
CA GLN A 66 14.50 8.79 -4.74
C GLN A 66 13.03 9.14 -4.96
N SER A 67 12.28 9.26 -3.89
CA SER A 67 10.85 9.59 -3.93
C SER A 67 10.52 10.62 -2.86
N ARG A 68 9.62 11.54 -3.22
CA ARG A 68 8.90 12.34 -2.23
C ARG A 68 7.76 11.50 -1.66
N LEU A 69 7.70 11.38 -0.34
CA LEU A 69 6.63 10.71 0.37
C LEU A 69 5.84 11.75 1.17
N PHE A 70 4.57 11.92 0.82
CA PHE A 70 3.61 12.71 1.57
C PHE A 70 3.12 11.89 2.77
N VAL A 71 2.92 12.55 3.91
CA VAL A 71 2.51 11.90 5.15
C VAL A 71 1.37 12.65 5.82
N SER A 72 0.42 11.94 6.41
CA SER A 72 -0.74 12.57 7.06
C SER A 72 -0.36 13.35 8.33
N THR A 73 0.61 12.87 9.09
CA THR A 73 1.02 13.48 10.37
C THR A 73 2.51 13.80 10.43
N ALA A 74 2.89 14.78 11.24
CA ALA A 74 4.29 15.14 11.46
C ALA A 74 5.11 13.97 12.04
N ARG A 75 4.50 13.15 12.91
CA ARG A 75 5.13 11.97 13.52
C ARG A 75 5.57 10.95 12.46
N ARG A 76 4.83 10.78 11.37
CA ARG A 76 5.20 9.84 10.30
C ARG A 76 6.47 10.27 9.56
N LYS A 77 6.85 11.55 9.56
CA LYS A 77 8.09 12.01 8.91
C LYS A 77 9.34 11.32 9.47
N SER A 78 9.33 10.97 10.75
CA SER A 78 10.46 10.31 11.43
C SER A 78 10.44 8.78 11.33
N TRP A 79 9.43 8.19 10.68
CA TRP A 79 9.42 6.74 10.45
C TRP A 79 10.59 6.32 9.55
N ALA A 80 11.06 5.10 9.75
CA ALA A 80 12.09 4.50 8.93
C ALA A 80 11.64 4.46 7.46
N THR A 81 12.59 4.61 6.53
CA THR A 81 12.30 4.56 5.08
C THR A 81 11.52 3.31 4.71
N THR A 82 11.92 2.15 5.24
CA THR A 82 11.24 0.86 4.99
C THR A 82 9.78 0.88 5.42
N THR A 83 9.45 1.46 6.57
CA THR A 83 8.07 1.60 7.05
C THR A 83 7.25 2.52 6.16
N LEU A 84 7.82 3.64 5.73
CA LEU A 84 7.14 4.60 4.85
C LEU A 84 6.86 3.99 3.47
N THR A 85 7.82 3.27 2.90
CA THR A 85 7.64 2.64 1.59
C THR A 85 6.71 1.43 1.66
N HIS A 86 6.68 0.73 2.80
CA HIS A 86 5.66 -0.29 3.05
C HIS A 86 4.26 0.31 3.00
N ALA A 87 4.03 1.37 3.78
CA ALA A 87 2.74 2.07 3.82
C ALA A 87 2.33 2.60 2.43
N ALA A 88 3.28 3.14 1.65
CA ALA A 88 3.02 3.56 0.27
C ALA A 88 2.64 2.38 -0.65
N GLY A 89 3.27 1.22 -0.48
CA GLY A 89 2.91 -0.01 -1.19
C GLY A 89 1.50 -0.51 -0.86
N VAL A 90 1.13 -0.48 0.42
CA VAL A 90 -0.22 -0.82 0.90
C VAL A 90 -1.26 0.16 0.36
N ALA A 91 -0.95 1.46 0.36
CA ALA A 91 -1.79 2.47 -0.26
C ALA A 91 -2.00 2.20 -1.75
N GLU A 92 -0.97 1.73 -2.47
CA GLU A 92 -1.11 1.39 -3.88
C GLU A 92 -2.08 0.23 -4.11
N ILE A 93 -2.08 -0.77 -3.22
CA ILE A 93 -3.06 -1.87 -3.25
C ILE A 93 -4.47 -1.30 -3.16
N ARG A 94 -4.74 -0.40 -2.20
CA ARG A 94 -6.05 0.26 -2.04
C ARG A 94 -6.50 0.91 -3.35
N HIS A 95 -5.61 1.67 -3.99
CA HIS A 95 -5.91 2.34 -5.26
C HIS A 95 -6.17 1.36 -6.40
N LEU A 96 -5.41 0.26 -6.49
CA LEU A 96 -5.60 -0.78 -7.51
C LEU A 96 -6.94 -1.51 -7.34
N LEU A 97 -7.39 -1.68 -6.09
CA LEU A 97 -8.70 -2.24 -5.77
C LEU A 97 -9.85 -1.25 -5.98
N GLY A 98 -9.55 0.04 -6.20
CA GLY A 98 -10.56 1.08 -6.35
C GLY A 98 -11.34 1.38 -5.06
N VAL A 99 -10.75 1.09 -3.90
CA VAL A 99 -11.38 1.28 -2.58
C VAL A 99 -11.44 2.77 -2.26
N GLY A 100 -12.65 3.30 -2.10
CA GLY A 100 -12.94 4.72 -1.84
C GLY A 100 -12.73 5.12 -0.37
N ALA A 101 -12.87 6.43 -0.11
CA ALA A 101 -12.72 7.00 1.24
C ALA A 101 -13.86 6.59 2.20
N ASP A 102 -14.98 6.11 1.67
CA ASP A 102 -16.16 5.61 2.38
C ASP A 102 -16.03 4.15 2.84
N ALA A 103 -14.98 3.44 2.40
CA ALA A 103 -14.75 2.06 2.79
C ALA A 103 -14.14 1.96 4.20
N ASP A 104 -14.44 0.87 4.91
CA ASP A 104 -13.74 0.52 6.15
C ASP A 104 -12.37 -0.10 5.83
N TRP A 105 -11.44 0.78 5.46
CA TRP A 105 -10.04 0.48 5.23
C TRP A 105 -9.20 0.97 6.39
N ARG A 106 -8.46 0.05 7.02
CA ARG A 106 -7.64 0.33 8.20
C ARG A 106 -6.21 -0.12 7.98
N ILE A 107 -5.28 0.84 8.03
CA ILE A 107 -3.84 0.55 8.07
C ILE A 107 -3.48 0.07 9.47
N GLU A 108 -2.93 -1.14 9.57
CA GLU A 108 -2.50 -1.73 10.83
C GLU A 108 -1.00 -1.44 11.03
N THR A 109 -0.71 -0.26 11.59
CA THR A 109 0.68 0.15 11.91
C THR A 109 1.12 -0.22 13.33
N THR A 110 0.21 -0.73 14.16
CA THR A 110 0.51 -1.06 15.56
C THR A 110 0.34 -2.55 15.78
N VAL A 111 1.43 -3.24 16.13
CA VAL A 111 1.41 -4.65 16.51
C VAL A 111 0.45 -4.82 17.69
N ARG A 112 -0.72 -5.41 17.44
CA ARG A 112 -1.65 -5.77 18.51
C ARG A 112 -1.01 -6.86 19.37
N ARG A 113 -0.96 -6.67 20.70
CA ARG A 113 -0.41 -7.67 21.62
C ARG A 113 -1.10 -9.01 21.41
N GLY A 114 -0.30 -10.06 21.16
CA GLY A 114 -0.77 -11.43 20.99
C GLY A 114 -1.08 -11.86 19.56
N ILE A 115 -1.18 -10.93 18.59
CA ILE A 115 -1.39 -11.29 17.18
C ILE A 115 -0.02 -11.43 16.50
N ARG A 116 0.36 -12.67 16.20
CA ARG A 116 1.53 -12.94 15.34
C ARG A 116 1.13 -12.70 13.90
N HIS A 117 2.05 -12.16 13.11
CA HIS A 117 1.88 -11.95 11.67
C HIS A 117 0.61 -11.14 11.33
N GLN A 118 0.48 -9.94 11.89
CA GLN A 118 -0.60 -9.02 11.53
C GLN A 118 -0.48 -8.59 10.05
N PRO A 119 -1.59 -8.45 9.30
CA PRO A 119 -1.56 -7.87 7.97
C PRO A 119 -1.22 -6.38 8.05
N ASP A 120 -0.70 -5.81 6.97
CA ASP A 120 -0.38 -4.38 6.91
C ASP A 120 -1.62 -3.49 6.90
N ALA A 121 -2.71 -4.01 6.34
CA ALA A 121 -4.01 -3.39 6.39
C ALA A 121 -5.13 -4.42 6.41
N VAL A 122 -6.29 -3.97 6.84
CA VAL A 122 -7.53 -4.74 6.85
C VAL A 122 -8.55 -3.94 6.06
N TRP A 123 -9.27 -4.62 5.18
CA TRP A 123 -10.43 -4.07 4.50
C TRP A 123 -11.67 -4.84 4.92
N ASP A 124 -12.50 -4.19 5.72
CA ASP A 124 -13.77 -4.75 6.17
C ASP A 124 -14.87 -4.36 5.19
N ARG A 125 -15.54 -5.38 4.65
CA ARG A 125 -16.63 -5.24 3.69
C ARG A 125 -17.98 -5.63 4.31
N GLY A 126 -18.06 -5.61 5.65
CA GLY A 126 -19.23 -5.99 6.45
C GLY A 126 -19.30 -7.49 6.71
N PHE A 127 -19.48 -8.29 5.66
CA PHE A 127 -19.54 -9.76 5.75
C PHE A 127 -18.25 -10.47 5.36
N TYR A 128 -17.26 -9.72 4.86
CA TYR A 128 -15.99 -10.24 4.38
C TYR A 128 -14.86 -9.39 4.93
N LEU A 129 -13.91 -10.03 5.60
CA LEU A 129 -12.72 -9.40 6.13
C LEU A 129 -11.51 -9.75 5.25
N CYS A 130 -10.95 -8.75 4.58
CA CYS A 130 -9.80 -8.95 3.71
C CYS A 130 -8.51 -8.55 4.44
N ALA A 131 -7.56 -9.49 4.53
CA ALA A 131 -6.19 -9.19 4.92
C ALA A 131 -5.43 -8.62 3.72
N VAL A 132 -4.74 -7.51 3.93
CA VAL A 132 -3.91 -6.88 2.90
C VAL A 132 -2.45 -6.88 3.35
N GLU A 133 -1.59 -7.44 2.51
CA GLU A 133 -0.15 -7.52 2.73
C GLU A 133 0.59 -6.86 1.56
N TYR A 134 1.65 -6.13 1.86
CA TYR A 134 2.61 -5.66 0.89
C TYR A 134 3.96 -6.35 1.12
N ASP A 135 4.55 -6.94 0.07
CA ASP A 135 5.82 -7.64 0.13
C ASP A 135 6.83 -7.00 -0.82
N THR A 136 7.88 -6.42 -0.25
CA THR A 136 9.01 -5.86 -1.01
C THR A 136 9.86 -6.91 -1.72
N GLY A 137 9.59 -8.20 -1.48
CA GLY A 137 10.27 -9.37 -2.03
C GLY A 137 11.27 -10.00 -1.07
N SER A 138 11.27 -9.62 0.21
CA SER A 138 12.18 -10.16 1.23
C SER A 138 11.66 -11.43 1.90
N TYR A 139 10.36 -11.74 1.78
CA TYR A 139 9.79 -12.86 2.50
C TYR A 139 10.18 -14.19 1.87
N ARG A 140 10.68 -15.09 2.70
CA ARG A 140 10.87 -16.49 2.35
C ARG A 140 9.51 -17.22 2.38
N THR A 141 9.42 -18.36 1.68
CA THR A 141 8.17 -19.12 1.53
C THR A 141 7.60 -19.60 2.87
N ASP A 142 8.44 -19.94 3.84
CA ASP A 142 8.06 -20.29 5.21
C ASP A 142 7.38 -19.13 5.94
N LEU A 143 7.92 -17.92 5.84
CA LEU A 143 7.29 -16.73 6.42
C LEU A 143 5.95 -16.41 5.74
N ILE A 144 5.86 -16.58 4.42
CA ILE A 144 4.62 -16.41 3.68
C ILE A 144 3.55 -17.37 4.20
N ARG A 145 3.88 -18.67 4.31
CA ARG A 145 2.97 -19.69 4.86
C ARG A 145 2.53 -19.37 6.28
N ALA A 146 3.47 -18.92 7.14
CA ALA A 146 3.14 -18.53 8.51
C ALA A 146 2.17 -17.34 8.56
N LYS A 147 2.36 -16.33 7.69
CA LYS A 147 1.43 -15.20 7.53
C LYS A 147 0.04 -15.67 7.07
N LEU A 148 -0.02 -16.48 6.02
CA LEU A 148 -1.29 -16.99 5.49
C LEU A 148 -2.05 -17.84 6.51
N GLY A 149 -1.35 -18.72 7.24
CA GLY A 149 -1.95 -19.49 8.33
C GLY A 149 -2.49 -18.58 9.43
N ALA A 150 -1.75 -17.54 9.83
CA ALA A 150 -2.24 -16.57 10.80
C ALA A 150 -3.47 -15.80 10.29
N TYR A 151 -3.56 -15.46 9.01
CA TYR A 151 -4.75 -14.80 8.45
C TYR A 151 -5.98 -15.71 8.50
N GLN A 152 -5.81 -17.00 8.18
CA GLN A 152 -6.87 -17.99 8.30
C GLN A 152 -7.32 -18.19 9.76
N ASP A 153 -6.38 -18.29 10.71
CA ASP A 153 -6.67 -18.40 12.15
C ASP A 153 -7.45 -17.19 12.67
N ASN A 154 -7.20 -16.00 12.10
CA ASN A 154 -7.90 -14.76 12.41
C ASN A 154 -9.18 -14.56 11.59
N ARG A 155 -9.67 -15.60 10.88
CA ARG A 155 -10.90 -15.59 10.08
C ARG A 155 -10.94 -14.49 9.03
N MET A 156 -9.81 -14.24 8.38
CA MET A 156 -9.75 -13.39 7.20
C MET A 156 -10.28 -14.19 6.01
N ASP A 157 -11.39 -13.75 5.43
CA ASP A 157 -12.09 -14.44 4.34
C ASP A 157 -11.30 -14.37 3.02
N GLU A 158 -10.45 -13.35 2.87
CA GLU A 158 -9.67 -13.13 1.68
C GLU A 158 -8.28 -12.56 2.01
N VAL A 159 -7.28 -12.92 1.21
CA VAL A 159 -5.94 -12.33 1.26
C VAL A 159 -5.65 -11.63 -0.06
N ILE A 160 -5.23 -10.37 0.06
CA ILE A 160 -4.76 -9.55 -1.06
C ILE A 160 -3.30 -9.23 -0.82
N TRP A 161 -2.44 -9.62 -1.75
CA TRP A 161 -1.01 -9.55 -1.60
C TRP A 161 -0.38 -8.70 -2.70
N GLY A 162 0.17 -7.55 -2.34
CA GLY A 162 0.88 -6.67 -3.25
C GLY A 162 2.37 -6.95 -3.29
N ALA A 163 2.98 -6.85 -4.48
CA ALA A 163 4.43 -6.83 -4.62
C ALA A 163 4.88 -5.87 -5.74
N PRO A 164 6.06 -5.24 -5.64
CA PRO A 164 6.54 -4.27 -6.62
C PRO A 164 7.09 -4.92 -7.89
N SER A 165 7.58 -6.16 -7.79
CA SER A 165 8.25 -6.88 -8.87
C SER A 165 7.29 -7.81 -9.62
N PRO A 166 7.17 -7.72 -10.95
CA PRO A 166 6.41 -8.70 -11.75
C PRO A 166 6.90 -10.14 -11.54
N ARG A 167 8.22 -10.32 -11.40
CA ARG A 167 8.82 -11.62 -11.13
C ARG A 167 8.37 -12.15 -9.77
N ARG A 168 8.30 -11.29 -8.75
CA ARG A 168 7.81 -11.69 -7.43
C ARG A 168 6.33 -12.08 -7.49
N CYS A 169 5.49 -11.31 -8.19
CA CYS A 169 4.08 -11.64 -8.37
C CYS A 169 3.91 -13.04 -8.98
N ARG A 170 4.60 -13.32 -10.10
CA ARG A 170 4.57 -14.66 -10.73
C ARG A 170 5.04 -15.78 -9.79
N ASN A 171 6.08 -15.52 -9.00
CA ASN A 171 6.57 -16.51 -8.05
C ASN A 171 5.56 -16.78 -6.92
N LEU A 172 4.82 -15.76 -6.47
CA LEU A 172 3.75 -15.91 -5.48
C LEU A 172 2.57 -16.68 -6.08
N GLU A 173 2.12 -16.32 -7.28
CA GLU A 173 1.03 -16.99 -8.00
C GLU A 173 1.31 -18.47 -8.29
N ALA A 174 2.59 -18.86 -8.43
CA ALA A 174 2.99 -20.25 -8.62
C ALA A 174 2.91 -21.10 -7.33
N LEU A 175 2.76 -20.47 -6.16
CA LEU A 175 2.61 -21.18 -4.89
C LEU A 175 1.18 -21.74 -4.77
N PRO A 176 1.00 -23.01 -4.36
CA PRO A 176 -0.33 -23.60 -4.17
C PRO A 176 -1.24 -22.79 -3.24
N GLU A 177 -0.65 -22.15 -2.23
CA GLU A 177 -1.35 -21.34 -1.24
C GLU A 177 -2.00 -20.09 -1.84
N PHE A 178 -1.53 -19.60 -2.99
CA PHE A 178 -2.08 -18.39 -3.65
C PHE A 178 -3.17 -18.69 -4.67
N ARG A 179 -3.60 -19.94 -4.83
CA ARG A 179 -4.69 -20.29 -5.77
C ARG A 179 -5.99 -19.56 -5.45
N ASP A 180 -6.23 -19.30 -4.17
CA ASP A 180 -7.45 -18.66 -3.67
C ASP A 180 -7.24 -17.18 -3.29
N PHE A 181 -6.06 -16.62 -3.58
CA PHE A 181 -5.68 -15.25 -3.16
C PHE A 181 -5.37 -14.36 -4.35
N ARG A 182 -5.56 -13.04 -4.16
CA ARG A 182 -5.25 -12.05 -5.20
C ARG A 182 -3.83 -11.55 -5.04
N VAL A 183 -3.04 -11.65 -6.11
CA VAL A 183 -1.70 -11.03 -6.18
C VAL A 183 -1.79 -9.78 -7.05
N LEU A 184 -1.26 -8.66 -6.55
CA LEU A 184 -1.28 -7.37 -7.23
C LEU A 184 0.12 -6.84 -7.47
N GLN A 185 0.41 -6.45 -8.71
CA GLN A 185 1.63 -5.70 -9.00
C GLN A 185 1.46 -4.23 -8.59
N THR A 186 2.09 -3.84 -7.50
CA THR A 186 2.07 -2.46 -7.00
C THR A 186 3.11 -1.58 -7.70
N ARG A 187 2.79 -0.31 -7.94
CA ARG A 187 3.70 0.70 -8.49
C ARG A 187 3.62 2.01 -7.72
N TRP A 188 4.08 1.98 -6.46
CA TRP A 188 4.14 3.18 -5.63
C TRP A 188 5.33 4.10 -5.97
N PHE A 189 6.32 3.63 -6.73
CA PHE A 189 7.50 4.39 -7.15
C PHE A 189 7.61 4.53 -8.68
#